data_AF-A0A928D900-F1
#
_entry.id   AF-A0A928D900-F1
#
_cell.length_a   1.000
_cell.length_b   1.000
_cell.length_c   1.000
_cell.angle_alpha   90.00
_cell.angle_beta   90.00
_cell.angle_gamma   90.00
#
_symmetry.space_group_name_H-M   'P 1'
#
loop_
_entity.id
_entity.type
_entity.pdbx_description
1 polymer ?
#
loop_
_entity_poly.entity_id
_entity_poly.type
_entity_poly.pdbx_seq_one_letter_code
_entity_poly.pdbx_strand_id
1 'polypeptide(L)'
;MEMKNCFCLAASVFFMLPLLADETQLVLNGGFESSMKGKGWHLPVKWRVADGIGRKESCALVWENDSPETFSFPKQNIPIGPGTRYTFGGWV
;
A
#
# COMPACT_ATOMS: atom_id res chain seq x y z
N MET A 1 49.56 -49.45 3.89
CA MET A 1 49.94 -48.36 2.99
C MET A 1 48.66 -47.63 2.59
N GLU A 2 48.69 -46.32 2.72
CA GLU A 2 47.56 -45.38 2.71
C GLU A 2 46.72 -45.36 1.42
N MET A 3 45.43 -45.01 1.51
CA MET A 3 44.98 -43.65 1.19
C MET A 3 43.50 -43.44 1.51
N LYS A 4 43.28 -42.31 2.20
CA LYS A 4 42.02 -41.72 2.67
C LYS A 4 41.23 -41.20 1.46
N ASN A 5 39.93 -41.49 1.39
CA ASN A 5 39.00 -40.70 0.56
C ASN A 5 37.89 -40.15 1.45
N CYS A 6 38.13 -38.92 1.87
CA CYS A 6 37.24 -37.99 2.55
C CYS A 6 36.49 -37.22 1.47
N PHE A 7 35.17 -37.34 1.33
CA PHE A 7 34.43 -36.38 0.49
C PHE A 7 33.01 -36.09 1.02
N CYS A 8 32.89 -34.83 1.44
CA CYS A 8 31.72 -33.96 1.50
C CYS A 8 30.60 -34.27 2.52
N LEU A 9 30.76 -33.66 3.69
CA LEU A 9 29.65 -33.05 4.43
C LEU A 9 28.76 -32.25 3.47
N ALA A 10 27.52 -32.70 3.25
CA ALA A 10 26.47 -31.87 2.70
C ALA A 10 26.11 -30.83 3.77
N ALA A 11 26.69 -29.63 3.63
CA ALA A 11 26.30 -28.48 4.41
C ALA A 11 24.85 -28.12 4.04
N SER A 12 23.91 -28.44 4.92
CA SER A 12 22.54 -27.95 4.84
C SER A 12 22.57 -26.43 4.92
N VAL A 13 22.54 -25.76 3.76
CA VAL A 13 22.27 -24.33 3.66
C VAL A 13 20.80 -24.15 4.04
N PHE A 14 20.55 -23.83 5.31
CA PHE A 14 19.28 -23.28 5.75
C PHE A 14 19.14 -21.92 5.06
N PHE A 15 18.53 -21.92 3.87
CA PHE A 15 18.02 -20.71 3.24
C PHE A 15 16.97 -20.14 4.20
N MET A 16 17.34 -19.16 5.03
CA MET A 16 16.36 -18.25 5.62
C MET A 16 15.71 -17.53 4.45
N LEU A 17 14.61 -18.08 3.95
CA LEU A 17 13.65 -17.33 3.17
C LEU A 17 13.20 -16.18 4.07
N PRO A 18 13.44 -14.91 3.69
CA PRO A 18 12.77 -13.81 4.36
C PRO A 18 11.28 -14.04 4.14
N LEU A 19 10.57 -14.32 5.23
CA LEU A 19 9.12 -14.31 5.24
C LEU A 19 8.72 -12.90 4.82
N LEU A 20 8.32 -12.75 3.56
CA LEU A 20 7.64 -11.55 3.06
C LEU A 20 6.35 -11.47 3.86
N ALA A 21 6.40 -10.77 5.00
CA ALA A 21 5.20 -10.37 5.70
C ALA A 21 4.44 -9.45 4.75
N ASP A 22 3.31 -9.95 4.25
CA ASP A 22 2.41 -9.16 3.42
C ASP A 22 1.94 -7.97 4.27
N GLU A 23 2.29 -6.75 3.84
CA GLU A 23 1.92 -5.54 4.57
C GLU A 23 0.40 -5.43 4.56
N THR A 24 -0.22 -5.52 5.74
CA THR A 24 -1.68 -5.49 5.83
C THR A 24 -2.18 -4.11 5.40
N GLN A 25 -2.93 -4.06 4.30
CA GLN A 25 -3.55 -2.84 3.82
C GLN A 25 -4.65 -2.40 4.79
N LEU A 26 -4.44 -1.24 5.43
CA LEU A 26 -5.40 -0.65 6.36
C LEU A 26 -6.34 0.37 5.71
N VAL A 27 -5.93 0.93 4.57
CA VAL A 27 -6.73 1.91 3.83
C VAL A 27 -7.82 1.18 3.07
N LEU A 28 -9.09 1.43 3.41
CA LEU A 28 -10.20 0.94 2.61
C LEU A 28 -10.29 1.75 1.32
N ASN A 29 -10.52 1.05 0.22
CA ASN A 29 -10.66 1.65 -1.11
C ASN A 29 -9.50 2.58 -1.49
N GLY A 30 -8.25 2.17 -1.26
CA GLY A 30 -7.07 2.97 -1.63
C GLY A 30 -6.90 3.19 -3.15
N GLY A 31 -7.53 2.36 -3.98
CA GLY A 31 -7.58 2.52 -5.44
C GLY A 31 -8.72 3.42 -5.95
N PHE A 32 -9.60 3.89 -5.06
CA PHE A 32 -10.77 4.71 -5.41
C PHE A 32 -11.73 4.05 -6.41
N GLU A 33 -11.84 2.72 -6.38
CA GLU A 33 -12.69 1.98 -7.31
C GLU A 33 -14.15 2.40 -7.17
N SER A 34 -14.80 2.64 -8.32
CA SER A 34 -16.14 3.21 -8.43
C SER A 34 -17.25 2.35 -7.83
N SER A 35 -17.01 1.04 -7.65
CA SER A 35 -17.90 0.10 -6.97
C SER A 35 -18.04 0.36 -5.46
N MET A 36 -17.19 1.22 -4.89
CA MET A 36 -17.18 1.59 -3.46
C MET A 36 -17.36 3.09 -3.22
N LYS A 37 -18.08 3.80 -4.11
CA LYS A 37 -18.43 5.22 -3.95
C LYS A 37 -19.01 5.49 -2.55
N GLY A 38 -18.23 6.19 -1.71
CA GLY A 38 -18.60 6.59 -0.34
C GLY A 38 -18.18 5.63 0.78
N LYS A 39 -17.51 4.49 0.48
CA LYS A 39 -16.96 3.60 1.51
C LYS A 39 -15.48 3.92 1.76
N GLY A 40 -15.12 4.10 3.03
CA GLY A 40 -13.76 4.36 3.50
C GLY A 40 -13.36 5.83 3.55
N TRP A 41 -13.71 6.63 2.53
CA TRP A 41 -13.26 8.02 2.42
C TRP A 41 -14.40 9.04 2.60
N HIS A 42 -14.14 10.06 3.43
CA HIS A 42 -14.88 11.30 3.46
C HIS A 42 -14.28 12.26 2.42
N LEU A 43 -15.06 12.57 1.37
CA LEU A 43 -14.66 13.46 0.28
C LEU A 43 -15.33 14.83 0.44
N PRO A 44 -14.56 15.92 0.56
CA PRO A 44 -15.10 17.27 0.49
C PRO A 44 -15.66 17.62 -0.90
N VAL A 45 -16.47 18.68 -0.99
CA VAL A 45 -17.21 19.10 -2.20
C VAL A 45 -16.35 19.23 -3.46
N LYS A 46 -15.08 19.63 -3.32
CA LYS A 46 -14.16 19.90 -4.42
C LYS A 46 -13.33 18.67 -4.83
N TRP A 47 -13.63 17.49 -4.28
CA TRP A 47 -12.96 16.24 -4.60
C TRP A 47 -13.91 15.27 -5.29
N ARG A 48 -13.42 14.63 -6.36
CA ARG A 48 -14.15 13.56 -7.04
C ARG A 48 -13.23 12.40 -7.39
N VAL A 49 -13.83 11.23 -7.56
CA VAL A 49 -13.17 10.08 -8.17
C VAL A 49 -13.29 10.19 -9.67
N ALA A 50 -12.18 10.01 -10.38
CA ALA A 50 -12.13 10.00 -11.84
C ALA A 50 -11.49 8.70 -12.33
N ASP A 51 -12.10 8.10 -13.34
CA ASP A 51 -11.64 6.84 -13.94
C ASP A 51 -10.56 7.12 -14.98
N GLY A 52 -9.59 6.21 -15.16
CA GLY A 52 -8.61 6.26 -16.26
C GLY A 52 -7.46 7.26 -16.09
N ILE A 53 -7.46 8.07 -15.02
CA ILE A 53 -6.45 9.11 -14.80
C ILE A 53 -5.37 8.72 -13.78
N GLY A 54 -5.55 7.60 -13.09
CA GLY A 54 -4.61 7.07 -12.11
C GLY A 54 -3.46 6.30 -12.76
N ARG A 55 -2.62 5.73 -11.91
CA ARG A 55 -1.48 4.93 -12.36
C ARG A 55 -1.97 3.71 -13.13
N LYS A 56 -1.46 3.49 -14.34
CA LYS A 56 -1.88 2.41 -15.24
C LYS A 56 -3.39 2.45 -15.53
N GLU A 57 -3.92 3.65 -15.81
CA GLU A 57 -5.33 3.87 -16.18
C GLU A 57 -6.33 3.49 -15.07
N SER A 58 -5.88 3.45 -13.81
CA SER A 58 -6.75 3.21 -12.66
C SER A 58 -7.63 4.42 -12.33
N CYS A 59 -8.54 4.25 -11.37
CA CYS A 59 -9.23 5.37 -10.73
C CYS A 59 -8.23 6.22 -9.91
N ALA A 60 -8.51 7.51 -9.75
CA ALA A 60 -7.80 8.41 -8.84
C ALA A 60 -8.71 9.51 -8.27
N LEU A 61 -8.26 10.15 -7.19
CA LEU A 61 -8.89 11.34 -6.63
C LEU A 61 -8.38 12.59 -7.35
N VAL A 62 -9.32 13.44 -7.75
CA VAL A 62 -9.05 14.73 -8.40
C VAL A 62 -9.58 15.84 -7.52
N TRP A 63 -8.75 16.85 -7.32
CA TRP A 63 -9.16 18.12 -6.74
C TRP A 63 -9.52 19.09 -7.85
N GLU A 64 -10.78 19.51 -7.90
CA GLU A 64 -11.26 20.52 -8.83
C GLU A 64 -11.62 21.75 -8.03
N ASN A 65 -10.74 22.75 -8.05
CA ASN A 65 -10.96 23.99 -7.32
C ASN A 65 -10.60 25.21 -8.14
N ASP A 66 -11.45 26.22 -8.03
CA ASP A 66 -11.40 27.48 -8.75
C ASP A 66 -10.75 28.58 -7.90
N SER A 67 -10.56 28.34 -6.59
CA SER A 67 -9.98 29.30 -5.65
C SER A 67 -8.90 28.68 -4.76
N PRO A 68 -7.66 29.20 -4.77
CA PRO A 68 -6.56 28.66 -3.98
C PRO A 68 -6.73 28.89 -2.47
N GLU A 69 -7.73 29.64 -2.00
CA GLU A 69 -7.89 29.93 -0.57
C GLU A 69 -8.68 28.87 0.21
N THR A 70 -9.32 27.93 -0.50
CA THR A 70 -10.17 26.90 0.12
C THR A 70 -9.54 25.52 0.02
N PHE A 71 -8.75 25.14 1.01
CA PHE A 71 -8.14 23.81 1.08
C PHE A 71 -9.01 22.88 1.94
N SER A 72 -9.43 21.77 1.37
CA SER A 72 -10.03 20.67 2.12
C SER A 72 -9.41 19.38 1.61
N PHE A 73 -9.18 18.41 2.50
CA PHE A 73 -8.53 17.15 2.15
C PHE A 73 -9.49 15.97 2.35
N PRO A 74 -9.44 14.96 1.46
CA PRO A 74 -10.05 13.66 1.68
C PRO A 74 -9.51 13.03 2.97
N LYS A 75 -10.37 12.36 3.74
CA LYS A 75 -10.00 11.75 5.02
C LYS A 75 -10.57 10.34 5.16
N GLN A 76 -9.86 9.48 5.87
CA GLN A 76 -10.31 8.17 6.29
C GLN A 76 -9.79 7.90 7.70
N ASN A 77 -10.65 7.39 8.57
CA ASN A 77 -10.23 6.95 9.91
C ASN A 77 -9.68 5.53 9.82
N ILE A 78 -8.49 5.31 10.36
CA ILE A 78 -7.80 4.02 10.34
C ILE A 78 -7.56 3.58 11.79
N PRO A 79 -7.90 2.34 12.18
CA PRO A 79 -7.56 1.83 13.49
C PRO A 79 -6.05 1.67 13.61
N ILE A 80 -5.45 2.31 14.62
CA ILE A 80 -4.03 2.21 14.94
C ILE A 80 -3.84 1.62 16.34
N GLY A 81 -2.75 0.89 16.52
CA GLY A 81 -2.33 0.27 17.78
C GLY A 81 -1.14 1.03 18.40
N PRO A 82 -1.04 1.04 19.74
CA PRO A 82 0.08 1.67 20.43
C PRO A 82 1.41 0.96 20.10
N GLY A 83 2.50 1.72 20.02
CA GLY A 83 3.85 1.20 19.79
C GLY A 83 4.11 0.58 18.42
N THR A 84 3.15 0.68 17.48
CA THR A 84 3.25 0.09 16.14
C THR A 84 3.77 1.12 15.14
N ARG A 85 4.62 0.69 14.19
CA ARG A 85 5.06 1.51 13.05
C ARG A 85 4.14 1.25 11.86
N TYR A 86 3.72 2.33 11.22
CA TYR A 86 2.90 2.30 10.01
C TYR A 86 3.64 2.98 8.86
N THR A 87 3.40 2.50 7.65
CA THR A 87 3.84 3.16 6.41
C THR A 87 2.62 3.72 5.70
N PHE A 88 2.76 4.93 5.15
CA PHE A 88 1.76 5.52 4.27
C PHE A 88 2.41 5.83 2.92
N GLY A 89 1.75 5.47 1.84
CA GLY A 89 2.24 5.65 0.48
C GLY A 89 1.10 5.89 -0.50
N GLY A 90 1.42 6.57 -1.60
CA GLY A 90 0.47 6.91 -2.65
C GLY A 90 1.17 7.39 -3.92
N TRP A 91 0.41 7.52 -4.99
CA TRP A 91 0.84 8.11 -6.26
C TRP A 91 0.11 9.44 -6.44
N VAL A 92 0.82 10.46 -6.93
CA VAL A 92 0.30 11.79 -7.26
C VAL A 92 0.54 12.04 -8.74
#